data_AF-A0A7R7VJX5-F1
#
_entry.id   AF-A0A7R7VJX5-F1
#
_cell.length_a   1.000
_cell.length_b   1.000
_cell.length_c   1.000
_cell.angle_alpha   90.00
_cell.angle_beta   90.00
_cell.angle_gamma   90.00
#
_symmetry.space_group_name_H-M   'P 1'
#
loop_
_entity.id
_entity.type
_entity.pdbx_description
1 polymer ?
#
loop_
_entity_poly.entity_id
_entity_poly.type
_entity_poly.pdbx_seq_one_letter_code
_entity_poly.pdbx_strand_id
1 'polypeptide(L)'
;MHPKIAIHGPPGTTKLTRPTPSDPRPEDNPPLLTDALTVRNTVFIDEQGCSPDSEIDEDDARSWHWVMYSGNGDGDQGAKQDGGKKEGDGEGEAIGVIRLVPPPHVPHEHHLDISPAHGDNNANNVNDNDSPDSAAQPVKYDTTHEPYIKLTRVAVVPAFRGCNLGRKLVETAIDWARRNPGQIEDAFVRAVRGREGLPDQGMIGGSGDVKWNGLVLVHAQVSVEGMYARLGFVTDERMGRWDEEGIEHVGMWRRVEVVHDL
;
A
#
# COMPACT_ATOMS: atom_id res chain seq x y z
N MET A 1 2.00 4.20 -25.38
CA MET A 1 1.12 3.25 -24.68
C MET A 1 0.28 4.04 -23.68
N HIS A 2 -1.05 3.90 -23.73
CA HIS A 2 -1.94 4.48 -22.72
C HIS A 2 -2.46 3.35 -21.82
N PRO A 3 -1.70 2.95 -20.78
CA PRO A 3 -2.14 1.85 -19.94
C PRO A 3 -3.34 2.27 -19.10
N LYS A 4 -4.31 1.35 -18.99
CA LYS A 4 -5.48 1.48 -18.12
C LYS A 4 -5.08 1.09 -16.69
N ILE A 5 -5.57 1.81 -15.69
CA ILE A 5 -5.35 1.47 -14.28
C ILE A 5 -6.72 1.31 -13.63
N ALA A 6 -6.92 0.18 -12.95
CA ALA A 6 -8.10 -0.08 -12.14
C ALA A 6 -7.71 -0.14 -10.66
N ILE A 7 -8.67 0.13 -9.78
CA ILE A 7 -8.50 0.09 -8.32
C ILE A 7 -9.51 -0.89 -7.70
N HIS A 8 -9.06 -1.64 -6.70
CA HIS A 8 -9.92 -2.38 -5.79
C HIS A 8 -9.67 -1.86 -4.37
N GLY A 9 -10.76 -1.63 -3.61
CA GLY A 9 -10.66 -1.24 -2.20
C GLY A 9 -10.26 -2.40 -1.28
N PRO A 10 -10.21 -2.18 0.04
CA PRO A 10 -9.91 -3.23 1.01
C PRO A 10 -10.85 -4.43 0.86
N PRO A 11 -10.35 -5.65 0.62
CA PRO A 11 -11.18 -6.85 0.51
C PRO A 11 -11.76 -7.30 1.86
N GLY A 12 -11.31 -6.72 2.97
CA GLY A 12 -11.84 -6.97 4.30
C GLY A 12 -11.62 -8.41 4.73
N THR A 13 -12.69 -9.16 4.98
CA THR A 13 -12.62 -10.55 5.45
C THR A 13 -12.47 -11.59 4.34
N THR A 14 -12.44 -11.17 3.08
CA THR A 14 -12.22 -12.10 1.95
C THR A 14 -10.83 -12.70 2.06
N LYS A 15 -10.75 -14.02 2.22
CA LYS A 15 -9.50 -14.76 2.28
C LYS A 15 -8.95 -14.92 0.87
N LEU A 16 -7.87 -14.21 0.57
CA LEU A 16 -7.19 -14.34 -0.72
C LEU A 16 -6.42 -15.66 -0.80
N THR A 17 -6.43 -16.25 -1.99
CA THR A 17 -5.63 -17.42 -2.34
C THR A 17 -4.60 -17.03 -3.39
N ARG A 18 -3.35 -17.43 -3.20
CA ARG A 18 -2.29 -17.12 -4.16
C ARG A 18 -2.53 -17.88 -5.48
N PRO A 19 -2.58 -17.21 -6.64
CA PRO A 19 -2.66 -17.88 -7.93
C PRO A 19 -1.43 -18.76 -8.18
N THR A 20 -1.63 -19.92 -8.79
CA THR A 20 -0.57 -20.88 -9.14
C THR A 20 -0.74 -21.38 -10.58
N PRO A 21 0.28 -22.04 -11.19
CA PRO A 21 0.09 -22.64 -12.50
C PRO A 21 -1.06 -23.66 -12.58
N SER A 22 -1.33 -24.39 -11.49
CA SER A 22 -2.45 -25.34 -11.39
C SER A 22 -3.80 -24.69 -11.09
N ASP A 23 -3.80 -23.52 -10.46
CA ASP A 23 -4.99 -22.71 -10.17
C ASP A 23 -4.70 -21.22 -10.41
N PRO A 24 -4.71 -20.77 -11.68
CA PRO A 24 -4.32 -19.41 -12.03
C PRO A 24 -5.42 -18.39 -11.74
N ARG A 25 -6.64 -18.83 -11.43
CA ARG A 25 -7.81 -17.99 -11.16
C ARG A 25 -8.63 -18.59 -10.00
N PRO A 26 -8.15 -18.50 -8.75
CA PRO A 26 -8.88 -19.00 -7.59
C PRO A 26 -10.28 -18.39 -7.53
N GLU A 27 -11.31 -19.23 -7.37
CA GLU A 27 -12.72 -18.84 -7.52
C GLU A 27 -13.16 -17.76 -6.51
N ASP A 28 -12.63 -17.81 -5.29
CA ASP A 28 -12.97 -16.88 -4.21
C ASP A 28 -12.25 -15.53 -4.30
N ASN A 29 -11.27 -15.38 -5.19
CA ASN A 29 -10.55 -14.12 -5.34
C ASN A 29 -11.35 -13.13 -6.20
N PRO A 30 -11.42 -11.85 -5.80
CA PRO A 30 -11.82 -10.79 -6.72
C PRO A 30 -10.90 -10.79 -7.96
N PRO A 31 -11.43 -10.64 -9.19
CA PRO A 31 -10.63 -10.73 -10.42
C PRO A 31 -9.42 -9.77 -10.44
N LEU A 32 -9.63 -8.51 -10.04
CA LEU A 32 -8.55 -7.51 -9.97
C LEU A 32 -7.46 -7.90 -8.95
N LEU A 33 -7.84 -8.47 -7.80
CA LEU A 33 -6.85 -8.94 -6.82
C LEU A 33 -6.11 -10.19 -7.29
N THR A 34 -6.76 -11.03 -8.10
CA THR A 34 -6.07 -12.13 -8.79
C THR A 34 -5.02 -11.61 -9.78
N ASP A 35 -5.33 -10.57 -10.54
CA ASP A 35 -4.37 -9.93 -11.44
C ASP A 35 -3.20 -9.30 -10.65
N ALA A 36 -3.52 -8.61 -9.54
CA ALA A 36 -2.52 -8.04 -8.64
C ALA A 36 -1.55 -9.12 -8.14
N LEU A 37 -2.07 -10.23 -7.60
CA LEU A 37 -1.25 -11.35 -7.11
C LEU A 37 -0.48 -12.04 -8.24
N THR A 38 -1.00 -12.05 -9.47
CA THR A 38 -0.27 -12.60 -10.62
C THR A 38 0.97 -11.77 -10.93
N VAL A 39 0.84 -10.44 -11.02
CA VAL A 39 1.99 -9.53 -11.23
C VAL A 39 2.99 -9.63 -10.07
N ARG A 40 2.49 -9.70 -8.83
CA ARG A 40 3.33 -9.84 -7.63
C ARG A 40 4.11 -11.16 -7.64
N ASN A 41 3.48 -12.29 -7.93
CA ASN A 41 4.17 -13.57 -8.08
C ASN A 41 5.28 -13.48 -9.14
N THR A 42 5.00 -12.92 -10.31
CA THR A 42 6.00 -12.79 -11.39
C THR A 42 7.22 -11.99 -10.96
N VAL A 43 7.04 -10.93 -10.18
CA VAL A 43 8.15 -10.03 -9.83
C VAL A 43 8.83 -10.41 -8.52
N PHE A 44 8.08 -10.69 -7.46
CA PHE A 44 8.64 -10.96 -6.14
C PHE A 44 9.08 -12.41 -5.98
N ILE A 45 8.29 -13.37 -6.48
CA ILE A 45 8.62 -14.79 -6.34
C ILE A 45 9.54 -15.23 -7.49
N ASP A 46 9.05 -15.16 -8.73
CA ASP A 46 9.73 -15.78 -9.86
C ASP A 46 11.04 -15.06 -10.21
N GLU A 47 11.08 -13.74 -10.09
CA GLU A 47 12.24 -12.92 -10.43
C GLU A 47 13.14 -12.62 -9.22
N GLN A 48 12.57 -12.15 -8.10
CA GLN A 48 13.36 -11.74 -6.92
C GLN A 48 13.64 -12.88 -5.93
N GLY A 49 12.94 -14.02 -6.05
CA GLY A 49 13.18 -15.19 -5.20
C GLY A 49 12.61 -15.06 -3.79
N CYS A 50 11.69 -14.12 -3.55
CA CYS A 50 10.98 -14.00 -2.27
C CYS A 50 10.12 -15.24 -2.01
N SER A 51 9.87 -15.54 -0.73
CA SER A 51 9.07 -16.71 -0.35
C SER A 51 7.62 -16.61 -0.85
N PRO A 52 7.07 -17.64 -1.53
CA PRO A 52 5.66 -17.67 -1.92
C PRO A 52 4.69 -17.60 -0.74
N ASP A 53 5.12 -18.03 0.45
CA ASP A 53 4.29 -18.03 1.66
C ASP A 53 4.18 -16.64 2.28
N SER A 54 5.13 -15.73 1.99
CA SER A 54 5.12 -14.34 2.44
C SER A 54 4.31 -13.42 1.50
N GLU A 55 3.82 -13.93 0.37
CA GLU A 55 3.22 -13.09 -0.66
C GLU A 55 1.87 -12.52 -0.24
N ILE A 56 1.07 -13.24 0.54
CA ILE A 56 -0.18 -12.71 1.10
C ILE A 56 0.02 -12.46 2.59
N ASP A 57 -0.13 -11.22 3.02
CA ASP A 57 0.09 -10.80 4.41
C ASP A 57 -1.19 -10.21 5.04
N GLU A 58 -1.09 -9.79 6.30
CA GLU A 58 -2.23 -9.22 7.02
C GLU A 58 -2.68 -7.85 6.49
N ASP A 59 -1.83 -7.13 5.77
CA ASP A 59 -2.15 -5.82 5.21
C ASP A 59 -3.00 -5.93 3.94
N ASP A 60 -2.97 -7.06 3.23
CA ASP A 60 -3.80 -7.28 2.02
C ASP A 60 -5.30 -7.10 2.32
N ALA A 61 -5.77 -7.49 3.51
CA ALA A 61 -7.16 -7.36 3.93
C ALA A 61 -7.64 -5.90 4.06
N ARG A 62 -6.73 -4.98 4.37
CA ARG A 62 -7.02 -3.57 4.71
C ARG A 62 -6.57 -2.57 3.65
N SER A 63 -6.00 -3.04 2.55
CA SER A 63 -5.31 -2.19 1.58
C SER A 63 -6.11 -1.91 0.32
N TRP A 64 -5.81 -0.79 -0.33
CA TRP A 64 -6.23 -0.53 -1.71
C TRP A 64 -5.18 -1.07 -2.67
N HIS A 65 -5.63 -1.64 -3.78
CA HIS A 65 -4.77 -2.25 -4.79
C HIS A 65 -5.08 -1.63 -6.15
N TRP A 66 -4.04 -1.18 -6.84
CA TRP A 66 -4.16 -0.77 -8.24
C TRP A 66 -3.46 -1.79 -9.12
N VAL A 67 -4.09 -2.10 -10.25
CA VAL A 67 -3.51 -2.92 -11.31
C VAL A 67 -3.49 -2.10 -12.59
N MET A 68 -2.33 -2.09 -13.23
CA MET A 68 -2.12 -1.49 -14.53
C MET A 68 -2.17 -2.57 -15.60
N TYR A 69 -2.90 -2.29 -16.67
CA TYR A 69 -3.06 -3.18 -17.81
C TYR A 69 -2.41 -2.60 -19.06
N SER A 70 -1.84 -3.46 -19.90
CA SER A 70 -1.38 -3.08 -21.23
C SER A 70 -2.58 -2.62 -22.05
N GLY A 71 -2.59 -1.36 -22.49
CA GLY A 71 -3.64 -0.90 -23.40
C GLY A 71 -3.54 -1.70 -24.70
N ASN A 72 -4.68 -2.15 -25.26
CA ASN A 72 -4.70 -2.66 -26.63
C ASN A 72 -4.12 -1.57 -27.52
N GLY A 73 -3.10 -1.91 -28.31
CA GLY A 73 -2.57 -0.98 -29.31
C GLY A 73 -3.72 -0.55 -30.22
N ASP A 74 -3.94 0.76 -30.33
CA ASP A 74 -4.72 1.30 -31.44
C ASP A 74 -3.99 0.93 -32.74
N GLY A 75 -4.43 -0.16 -33.37
CA GLY A 75 -4.14 -0.54 -34.76
C GLY A 75 -2.81 -1.25 -35.04
N ASP A 76 -2.86 -2.57 -35.21
CA ASP A 76 -2.26 -3.17 -36.42
C ASP A 76 -3.06 -4.41 -36.85
N GLN A 77 -3.54 -4.37 -38.09
CA GLN A 77 -4.15 -5.51 -38.74
C GLN A 77 -3.04 -6.44 -39.24
N GLY A 78 -2.88 -7.60 -38.60
CA GLY A 78 -2.26 -8.74 -39.29
C GLY A 78 -1.38 -9.64 -38.45
N ALA A 79 -1.98 -10.59 -37.74
CA ALA A 79 -1.44 -11.93 -37.61
C ALA A 79 -2.55 -12.91 -37.21
N LYS A 80 -2.74 -13.95 -38.02
CA LYS A 80 -3.57 -15.11 -37.68
C LYS A 80 -2.92 -15.87 -36.51
N GLN A 81 -3.69 -16.26 -35.49
CA GLN A 81 -3.72 -17.64 -35.02
C GLN A 81 -4.87 -17.89 -34.02
N ASP A 82 -5.76 -18.77 -34.46
CA ASP A 82 -6.29 -19.94 -33.78
C ASP A 82 -6.61 -19.89 -32.27
N GLY A 83 -7.90 -20.04 -31.97
CA GLY A 83 -8.34 -21.05 -31.00
C GLY A 83 -8.16 -20.79 -29.50
N GLY A 84 -8.89 -19.81 -28.96
CA GLY A 84 -9.54 -19.97 -27.65
C GLY A 84 -8.97 -19.19 -26.45
N LYS A 85 -9.77 -18.23 -25.96
CA LYS A 85 -10.05 -17.88 -24.54
C LYS A 85 -11.05 -16.71 -24.52
N LYS A 86 -12.31 -16.98 -24.13
CA LYS A 86 -12.91 -16.86 -22.78
C LYS A 86 -13.23 -15.41 -22.40
N GLU A 87 -14.53 -15.16 -22.34
CA GLU A 87 -15.21 -13.96 -21.84
C GLU A 87 -14.84 -13.71 -20.37
N GLY A 88 -14.51 -12.45 -20.08
CA GLY A 88 -14.07 -11.93 -18.79
C GLY A 88 -13.55 -10.51 -19.00
N ASP A 89 -14.34 -9.54 -18.57
CA ASP A 89 -14.26 -8.12 -18.98
C ASP A 89 -13.02 -7.36 -18.48
N GLY A 90 -11.83 -7.71 -18.99
CA GLY A 90 -10.55 -7.05 -18.71
C GLY A 90 -9.77 -6.76 -19.99
N GLU A 91 -9.87 -5.53 -20.49
CA GLU A 91 -9.10 -5.01 -21.63
C GLU A 91 -7.59 -4.91 -21.30
N GLY A 92 -6.83 -5.99 -21.51
CA GLY A 92 -5.35 -5.99 -21.49
C GLY A 92 -4.69 -6.98 -20.52
N GLU A 93 -3.40 -7.25 -20.72
CA GLU A 93 -2.57 -8.04 -19.79
C GLU A 93 -2.24 -7.20 -18.56
N ALA A 94 -2.29 -7.77 -17.35
CA ALA A 94 -1.85 -7.09 -16.13
C ALA A 94 -0.32 -6.96 -16.12
N ILE A 95 0.18 -5.73 -16.12
CA ILE A 95 1.61 -5.42 -16.30
C ILE A 95 2.23 -4.69 -15.10
N GLY A 96 1.43 -4.23 -14.15
CA GLY A 96 1.93 -3.52 -12.98
C GLY A 96 0.93 -3.46 -11.83
N VAL A 97 1.45 -3.26 -10.63
CA VAL A 97 0.67 -3.29 -9.38
C VAL A 97 1.28 -2.35 -8.34
N ILE A 98 0.43 -1.76 -7.50
CA ILE A 98 0.81 -1.05 -6.27
C ILE A 98 -0.27 -1.27 -5.21
N ARG A 99 0.16 -1.38 -3.95
CA ARG A 99 -0.69 -1.48 -2.76
C ARG A 99 -0.52 -0.25 -1.88
N LEU A 100 -1.63 0.28 -1.37
CA LEU A 100 -1.64 1.33 -0.34
C LEU A 100 -2.20 0.73 0.95
N VAL A 101 -1.37 0.73 1.99
CA VAL A 101 -1.75 0.31 3.35
C VAL A 101 -2.17 1.55 4.15
N PRO A 102 -3.40 1.61 4.69
CA PRO A 102 -3.81 2.72 5.55
C PRO A 102 -3.16 2.65 6.94
N PRO A 103 -3.10 3.75 7.69
CA PRO A 103 -2.78 3.73 9.11
C PRO A 103 -3.92 3.10 9.93
N PRO A 104 -3.67 2.65 11.17
CA PRO A 104 -2.35 2.61 11.83
C PRO A 104 -1.53 1.40 11.39
N HIS A 105 -0.23 1.44 11.67
CA HIS A 105 0.74 0.39 11.33
C HIS A 105 1.26 -0.29 12.61
N VAL A 106 1.75 -1.52 12.48
CA VAL A 106 2.47 -2.17 13.59
C VAL A 106 3.70 -1.33 13.95
N PRO A 107 4.09 -1.26 15.24
CA PRO A 107 5.35 -0.59 15.61
C PRO A 107 6.48 -1.12 14.75
N HIS A 108 7.23 -0.23 14.10
CA HIS A 108 8.35 -0.64 13.25
C HIS A 108 9.33 -1.50 14.05
N GLU A 109 9.86 -2.57 13.45
CA GLU A 109 10.85 -3.47 14.08
C GLU A 109 12.20 -2.79 14.40
N HIS A 110 12.32 -1.48 14.18
CA HIS A 110 13.49 -0.69 14.56
C HIS A 110 13.03 0.54 15.37
N HIS A 111 13.27 0.46 16.68
CA HIS A 111 13.09 1.47 17.71
C HIS A 111 13.49 2.89 17.29
N LEU A 112 12.60 3.65 16.67
CA LEU A 112 12.77 5.07 16.46
C LEU A 112 11.44 5.75 16.74
N ASP A 113 11.46 6.71 17.65
CA ASP A 113 10.43 7.74 17.76
C ASP A 113 10.41 8.51 16.42
N ILE A 114 9.55 8.10 15.49
CA ILE A 114 9.39 8.76 14.19
C ILE A 114 8.41 9.92 14.37
N SER A 115 8.77 10.88 15.21
CA SER A 115 8.16 12.21 15.16
C SER A 115 8.91 13.05 14.11
N PRO A 116 8.28 13.44 12.99
CA PRO A 116 8.85 14.45 12.12
C PRO A 116 8.88 15.77 12.91
N ALA A 117 10.07 16.34 13.06
CA ALA A 117 10.37 17.50 13.89
C ALA A 117 9.32 18.63 13.82
N HIS A 118 8.59 18.82 14.92
CA HIS A 118 8.32 20.15 15.46
C HIS A 118 9.12 20.26 16.74
N GLY A 119 10.20 21.03 16.69
CA GLY A 119 11.01 21.32 17.86
C GLY A 119 10.17 22.10 18.85
N ASP A 120 9.95 21.52 20.02
CA ASP A 120 9.88 22.28 21.26
C ASP A 120 10.48 21.41 22.37
N ASN A 121 11.68 21.80 22.79
CA ASN A 121 12.32 21.28 23.99
C ASN A 121 11.48 21.72 25.19
N ASN A 122 10.72 20.81 25.79
CA ASN A 122 10.38 20.95 27.20
C ASN A 122 10.25 19.59 27.89
N ALA A 123 11.39 18.95 28.09
CA ALA A 123 11.52 17.86 29.05
C ALA A 123 11.43 18.45 30.48
N ASN A 124 10.21 18.63 30.96
CA ASN A 124 9.95 18.75 32.39
C ASN A 124 9.55 17.37 32.92
N ASN A 125 10.48 16.80 33.69
CA ASN A 125 10.27 15.71 34.63
C ASN A 125 8.91 15.81 35.33
N VAL A 126 8.12 14.74 35.25
CA VAL A 126 7.23 14.36 36.33
C VAL A 126 7.46 12.89 36.63
N ASN A 127 8.22 12.66 37.69
CA ASN A 127 8.26 11.39 38.39
C ASN A 127 6.95 11.21 39.17
N ASP A 128 6.42 9.99 39.10
CA ASP A 128 6.07 9.14 40.25
C ASP A 128 4.67 8.49 40.19
N ASN A 129 4.74 7.16 40.26
CA ASN A 129 3.85 6.24 40.97
C ASN A 129 2.39 6.13 40.51
N ASP A 130 2.12 5.10 39.69
CA ASP A 130 0.91 4.30 39.90
C ASP A 130 1.08 2.82 39.49
N SER A 131 0.29 1.98 40.15
CA SER A 131 0.49 0.55 40.47
C SER A 131 0.57 -0.45 39.29
N PRO A 132 1.17 -1.64 39.48
CA PRO A 132 1.30 -2.67 38.45
C PRO A 132 0.10 -3.63 38.50
N ASP A 133 -1.07 -3.22 38.01
CA ASP A 133 -2.18 -4.18 37.84
C ASP A 133 -3.13 -3.80 36.72
N SER A 134 -2.65 -3.95 35.50
CA SER A 134 -3.46 -4.21 34.31
C SER A 134 -2.50 -4.81 33.29
N ALA A 135 -2.61 -6.11 33.04
CA ALA A 135 -1.97 -6.72 31.89
C ALA A 135 -2.63 -6.13 30.63
N ALA A 136 -2.19 -4.94 30.24
CA ALA A 136 -2.62 -4.27 29.03
C ALA A 136 -2.39 -5.25 27.87
N GLN A 137 -3.48 -5.59 27.18
CA GLN A 137 -3.41 -6.38 25.95
C GLN A 137 -2.35 -5.75 25.03
N PRO A 138 -1.47 -6.55 24.40
CA PRO A 138 -0.44 -5.99 23.54
C PRO A 138 -1.10 -5.14 22.45
N VAL A 139 -0.77 -3.85 22.43
CA VAL A 139 -1.32 -2.91 21.46
C VAL A 139 -0.77 -3.30 20.10
N LYS A 140 -1.62 -3.87 19.22
CA LYS A 140 -1.21 -4.36 17.89
C LYS A 140 -0.60 -3.25 17.04
N TYR A 141 -1.16 -2.05 17.12
CA TYR A 141 -0.79 -0.93 16.26
C TYR A 141 -0.24 0.24 17.07
N ASP A 142 0.72 0.95 16.49
CA ASP A 142 1.16 2.23 17.02
C ASP A 142 0.18 3.32 16.62
N THR A 143 -0.48 3.91 17.62
CA THR A 143 -1.42 5.01 17.47
C THR A 143 -0.88 6.33 18.03
N THR A 144 0.38 6.35 18.47
CA THR A 144 1.01 7.52 19.10
C THR A 144 1.64 8.47 18.07
N HIS A 145 2.01 7.93 16.91
CA HIS A 145 2.59 8.68 15.81
C HIS A 145 1.54 9.30 14.89
N GLU A 146 1.95 10.34 14.17
CA GLU A 146 1.11 10.94 13.12
C GLU A 146 0.67 9.86 12.11
N PRO A 147 -0.64 9.74 11.79
CA PRO A 147 -1.11 8.79 10.81
C PRO A 147 -0.42 8.99 9.46
N TYR A 148 0.01 7.89 8.84
CA TYR A 148 0.60 7.89 7.51
C TYR A 148 0.11 6.71 6.68
N ILE A 149 0.09 6.85 5.34
CA ILE A 149 -0.13 5.71 4.45
C ILE A 149 1.21 5.10 4.06
N LYS A 150 1.25 3.80 3.79
CA LYS A 150 2.45 3.13 3.27
C LYS A 150 2.18 2.59 1.87
N LEU A 151 3.01 2.96 0.90
CA LEU A 151 2.96 2.33 -0.43
C LEU A 151 3.87 1.11 -0.44
N THR A 152 3.30 -0.04 -0.80
CA THR A 152 3.96 -1.35 -0.79
C THR A 152 3.65 -2.10 -2.09
N ARG A 153 4.34 -3.24 -2.30
CA ARG A 153 4.11 -4.13 -3.46
C ARG A 153 4.13 -3.39 -4.81
N VAL A 154 5.03 -2.41 -4.98
CA VAL A 154 5.18 -1.68 -6.24
C VAL A 154 5.95 -2.54 -7.22
N ALA A 155 5.29 -3.03 -8.26
CA ALA A 155 5.91 -3.90 -9.26
C ALA A 155 5.43 -3.59 -10.67
N VAL A 156 6.34 -3.78 -11.63
CA VAL A 156 6.06 -3.76 -13.07
C VAL A 156 6.78 -4.98 -13.65
N VAL A 157 6.07 -5.78 -14.44
CA VAL A 157 6.66 -6.99 -15.03
C VAL A 157 7.83 -6.61 -15.96
N PRO A 158 8.91 -7.41 -16.05
CA PRO A 158 10.14 -7.02 -16.74
C PRO A 158 9.97 -6.47 -18.16
N ALA A 159 9.07 -7.08 -18.95
CA ALA A 159 8.83 -6.72 -20.34
C ALA A 159 8.31 -5.28 -20.55
N PHE A 160 7.78 -4.62 -19.51
CA PHE A 160 7.19 -3.28 -19.59
C PHE A 160 7.98 -2.22 -18.78
N ARG A 161 9.18 -2.56 -18.29
CA ARG A 161 10.05 -1.60 -17.57
C ARG A 161 10.71 -0.60 -18.53
N GLY A 162 11.29 0.46 -17.98
CA GLY A 162 11.89 1.54 -18.76
C GLY A 162 10.90 2.60 -19.29
N CYS A 163 9.60 2.37 -19.12
CA CYS A 163 8.53 3.25 -19.60
C CYS A 163 7.91 4.14 -18.50
N ASN A 164 8.61 4.37 -17.39
CA ASN A 164 8.13 5.14 -16.22
C ASN A 164 6.79 4.63 -15.61
N LEU A 165 6.44 3.36 -15.82
CA LEU A 165 5.16 2.81 -15.32
C LEU A 165 5.09 2.73 -13.80
N GLY A 166 6.20 2.39 -13.12
CA GLY A 166 6.27 2.38 -11.66
C GLY A 166 6.01 3.77 -11.06
N ARG A 167 6.58 4.81 -11.68
CA ARG A 167 6.31 6.22 -11.33
C ARG A 167 4.82 6.53 -11.47
N LYS A 168 4.19 6.13 -12.58
CA LYS A 168 2.77 6.35 -12.84
C LYS A 168 1.88 5.65 -11.80
N LEU A 169 2.23 4.43 -11.36
CA LEU A 169 1.52 3.72 -10.29
C LEU A 169 1.57 4.49 -8.96
N VAL A 170 2.76 4.94 -8.55
CA VAL A 170 2.96 5.72 -7.31
C VAL A 170 2.18 7.04 -7.37
N GLU A 171 2.30 7.79 -8.46
CA GLU A 171 1.56 9.04 -8.65
C GLU A 171 0.04 8.80 -8.60
N THR A 172 -0.46 7.73 -9.23
CA THR A 172 -1.89 7.37 -9.23
C THR A 172 -2.41 7.06 -7.83
N ALA A 173 -1.67 6.27 -7.03
CA ALA A 173 -2.09 5.94 -5.67
C ALA A 173 -2.10 7.16 -4.75
N ILE A 174 -1.07 8.03 -4.85
CA ILE A 174 -0.99 9.29 -4.08
C ILE A 174 -2.08 10.28 -4.51
N ASP A 175 -2.32 10.39 -5.82
CA ASP A 175 -3.38 11.21 -6.41
C ASP A 175 -4.76 10.80 -5.91
N TRP A 176 -5.01 9.50 -5.82
CA TRP A 176 -6.25 8.99 -5.25
C TRP A 176 -6.32 9.31 -3.75
N ALA A 177 -5.27 8.99 -2.98
CA ALA A 177 -5.28 9.17 -1.53
C ALA A 177 -5.55 10.62 -1.12
N ARG A 178 -4.87 11.59 -1.74
CA ARG A 178 -5.03 13.02 -1.39
C ARG A 178 -6.43 13.58 -1.66
N ARG A 179 -7.21 12.93 -2.53
CA ARG A 179 -8.60 13.28 -2.87
C ARG A 179 -9.63 12.46 -2.09
N ASN A 180 -9.17 11.50 -1.30
CA ASN A 180 -10.03 10.60 -0.52
C ASN A 180 -9.54 10.47 0.94
N PRO A 181 -9.18 11.58 1.64
CA PRO A 181 -8.64 11.48 3.00
C PRO A 181 -9.60 10.80 3.98
N GLY A 182 -10.91 11.02 3.83
CA GLY A 182 -11.93 10.36 4.65
C GLY A 182 -11.87 8.84 4.58
N GLN A 183 -11.48 8.25 3.44
CA GLN A 183 -11.32 6.78 3.36
C GLN A 183 -10.12 6.28 4.17
N ILE A 184 -9.06 7.07 4.25
CA ILE A 184 -7.86 6.75 5.06
C ILE A 184 -8.18 6.88 6.55
N GLU A 185 -8.89 7.95 6.91
CA GLU A 185 -9.34 8.23 8.28
C GLU A 185 -10.33 7.17 8.79
N ASP A 186 -11.31 6.78 7.95
CA ASP A 186 -12.26 5.70 8.25
C ASP A 186 -11.56 4.34 8.43
N ALA A 187 -10.48 4.08 7.68
CA ALA A 187 -9.71 2.85 7.84
C ALA A 187 -8.95 2.83 9.17
N PHE A 188 -8.41 3.98 9.60
CA PHE A 188 -7.81 4.12 10.93
C PHE A 188 -8.83 3.84 12.03
N VAL A 189 -9.99 4.49 11.98
CA VAL A 189 -11.06 4.32 12.97
C VAL A 189 -11.51 2.86 13.04
N ARG A 190 -11.72 2.20 11.90
CA ARG A 190 -12.09 0.79 11.84
C ARG A 190 -11.04 -0.13 12.48
N ALA A 191 -9.75 0.14 12.25
CA ALA A 191 -8.66 -0.66 12.80
C ALA A 191 -8.52 -0.50 14.32
N VAL A 192 -8.77 0.70 14.87
CA VAL A 192 -8.59 0.99 16.30
C VAL A 192 -9.85 0.70 17.12
N ARG A 193 -11.04 1.06 16.62
CA ARG A 193 -12.31 1.00 17.36
C ARG A 193 -13.19 -0.19 16.97
N GLY A 194 -12.81 -0.97 15.96
CA GLY A 194 -13.63 -2.07 15.42
C GLY A 194 -14.80 -1.58 14.55
N ARG A 195 -15.58 -2.53 13.98
CA ARG A 195 -16.70 -2.22 13.06
C ARG A 195 -17.84 -1.41 13.69
N GLU A 196 -18.01 -1.47 15.01
CA GLU A 196 -19.09 -0.80 15.74
C GLU A 196 -18.81 0.70 16.00
N GLY A 197 -17.60 1.18 15.73
CA GLY A 197 -17.18 2.56 15.99
C GLY A 197 -17.44 3.57 14.86
N LEU A 198 -18.11 3.17 13.78
CA LEU A 198 -18.50 4.07 12.68
C LEU A 198 -19.76 4.84 13.09
N PRO A 199 -19.79 6.19 12.98
CA PRO A 199 -21.03 6.93 13.17
C PRO A 199 -22.06 6.52 12.10
N ASP A 200 -23.33 6.48 12.51
CA ASP A 200 -24.46 6.08 11.68
C ASP A 200 -24.51 6.89 10.37
N GLN A 201 -24.99 6.26 9.29
CA GLN A 201 -24.97 6.77 7.92
C GLN A 201 -25.89 8.00 7.78
N GLY A 202 -25.41 9.17 8.24
CA GLY A 202 -26.21 10.40 8.31
C GLY A 202 -25.54 11.61 8.97
N MET A 203 -24.34 11.47 9.55
CA MET A 203 -23.55 12.61 10.04
C MET A 203 -22.48 13.00 9.01
N ILE A 204 -22.63 14.17 8.40
CA ILE A 204 -21.52 14.86 7.72
C ILE A 204 -20.62 15.39 8.84
N GLY A 205 -19.52 14.69 9.15
CA GLY A 205 -18.59 15.11 10.21
C GLY A 205 -17.59 14.01 10.53
N GLY A 206 -16.31 14.29 10.25
CA GLY A 206 -15.20 13.34 10.30
C GLY A 206 -14.97 12.63 11.63
N SER A 207 -14.09 11.64 11.59
CA SER A 207 -13.47 10.99 12.75
C SER A 207 -12.89 12.06 13.68
N GLY A 208 -13.65 12.48 14.68
CA GLY A 208 -13.43 13.74 15.43
C GLY A 208 -12.01 14.02 15.98
N ASP A 209 -11.09 13.06 16.01
CA ASP A 209 -9.72 13.28 16.51
C ASP A 209 -8.58 12.87 15.57
N VAL A 210 -8.83 12.07 14.52
CA VAL A 210 -7.75 11.52 13.68
C VAL A 210 -7.84 12.10 12.28
N LYS A 211 -6.76 12.77 11.87
CA LYS A 211 -6.63 13.40 10.56
C LYS A 211 -5.37 12.90 9.88
N TRP A 212 -5.51 12.43 8.64
CA TRP A 212 -4.34 12.12 7.82
C TRP A 212 -3.89 13.38 7.08
N ASN A 213 -2.76 13.97 7.50
CA ASN A 213 -2.24 15.21 6.91
C ASN A 213 -1.32 14.97 5.70
N GLY A 214 -1.46 13.83 5.02
CA GLY A 214 -0.75 13.57 3.77
C GLY A 214 0.64 12.94 3.92
N LEU A 215 0.96 12.33 5.07
CA LEU A 215 2.23 11.63 5.25
C LEU A 215 2.21 10.28 4.51
N VAL A 216 3.24 10.04 3.70
CA VAL A 216 3.41 8.83 2.87
C VAL A 216 4.78 8.22 3.16
N LEU A 217 4.81 6.94 3.51
CA LEU A 217 6.01 6.13 3.67
C LEU A 217 6.19 5.18 2.49
N VAL A 218 7.45 4.97 2.09
CA VAL A 218 7.87 3.80 1.32
C VAL A 218 9.06 3.12 1.99
N HIS A 219 9.05 1.79 1.96
CA HIS A 219 10.24 0.97 2.13
C HIS A 219 10.79 0.74 0.73
N ALA A 220 11.75 1.56 0.30
CA ALA A 220 12.29 1.50 -1.05
C ALA A 220 13.50 0.57 -1.09
N GLN A 221 13.54 -0.35 -2.06
CA GLN A 221 14.80 -1.02 -2.39
C GLN A 221 15.84 0.04 -2.75
N VAL A 222 17.06 -0.11 -2.26
CA VAL A 222 18.14 0.87 -2.47
C VAL A 222 18.38 1.14 -3.96
N SER A 223 18.19 0.14 -4.82
CA SER A 223 18.33 0.25 -6.27
C SER A 223 17.37 1.26 -6.92
N VAL A 224 16.25 1.58 -6.27
CA VAL A 224 15.21 2.50 -6.77
C VAL A 224 15.05 3.77 -5.92
N GLU A 225 15.91 4.01 -4.95
CA GLU A 225 15.92 5.22 -4.11
C GLU A 225 15.86 6.50 -4.95
N GLY A 226 16.68 6.59 -6.02
CA GLY A 226 16.69 7.74 -6.93
C GLY A 226 15.40 7.92 -7.76
N MET A 227 14.57 6.89 -7.92
CA MET A 227 13.22 7.04 -8.50
C MET A 227 12.31 7.78 -7.52
N TYR A 228 12.27 7.34 -6.26
CA TYR A 228 11.45 7.93 -5.21
C TYR A 228 11.91 9.35 -4.86
N ALA A 229 13.21 9.62 -4.85
CA ALA A 229 13.75 10.98 -4.68
C ALA A 229 13.20 11.95 -5.74
N ARG A 230 13.13 11.53 -7.01
CA ARG A 230 12.53 12.34 -8.10
C ARG A 230 11.02 12.52 -7.97
N LEU A 231 10.36 11.66 -7.21
CA LEU A 231 8.95 11.79 -6.83
C LEU A 231 8.75 12.65 -5.57
N GLY A 232 9.82 13.22 -4.99
CA GLY A 232 9.77 14.08 -3.81
C GLY A 232 9.77 13.33 -2.48
N PHE A 233 10.14 12.05 -2.48
CA PHE A 233 10.44 11.33 -1.24
C PHE A 233 11.85 11.68 -0.75
N VAL A 234 12.02 11.68 0.56
CA VAL A 234 13.30 11.95 1.22
C VAL A 234 13.64 10.74 2.10
N THR A 235 14.85 10.22 1.94
CA THR A 235 15.37 9.11 2.76
C THR A 235 15.50 9.55 4.21
N ASP A 236 15.00 8.71 5.13
CA ASP A 236 15.16 8.89 6.57
C ASP A 236 16.37 8.11 7.07
N GLU A 237 17.51 8.79 7.17
CA GLU A 237 18.76 8.21 7.65
C GLU A 237 18.64 7.60 9.06
N ARG A 238 17.65 8.03 9.87
CA ARG A 238 17.45 7.49 11.21
C ARG A 238 17.00 6.04 11.13
N MET A 239 16.16 5.69 10.14
CA MET A 239 15.66 4.34 9.90
C MET A 239 16.76 3.37 9.45
N GLY A 240 17.91 3.89 9.01
CA GLY A 240 19.03 3.10 8.54
C GLY A 240 18.71 2.31 7.27
N ARG A 241 19.50 1.25 7.05
CA ARG A 241 19.33 0.27 5.97
C ARG A 241 19.06 -1.08 6.60
N TRP A 242 18.12 -1.83 6.05
CA TRP A 242 17.81 -3.19 6.50
C TRP A 242 17.64 -4.13 5.32
N ASP A 243 17.78 -5.42 5.58
CA ASP A 243 17.47 -6.48 4.61
C ASP A 243 16.00 -6.89 4.77
N GLU A 244 15.26 -6.91 3.66
CA GLU A 244 13.90 -7.44 3.58
C GLU A 244 13.85 -8.41 2.41
N GLU A 245 13.66 -9.70 2.71
CA GLU A 245 13.67 -10.81 1.73
C GLU A 245 14.96 -10.87 0.87
N GLY A 246 16.14 -10.60 1.47
CA GLY A 246 17.43 -10.64 0.77
C GLY A 246 17.75 -9.39 -0.05
N ILE A 247 16.96 -8.32 0.11
CA ILE A 247 17.11 -7.07 -0.62
C ILE A 247 17.30 -5.92 0.37
N GLU A 248 18.33 -5.09 0.16
CA GLU A 248 18.57 -3.92 1.00
C GLU A 248 17.54 -2.81 0.72
N HIS A 249 16.95 -2.29 1.80
CA HIS A 249 15.91 -1.25 1.79
C HIS A 249 16.30 -0.02 2.62
N VAL A 250 15.66 1.11 2.29
CA VAL A 250 15.67 2.36 3.05
C VAL A 250 14.25 2.87 3.26
N GLY A 251 14.04 3.57 4.37
CA GLY A 251 12.78 4.27 4.63
C GLY A 251 12.79 5.63 3.96
N MET A 252 11.74 5.98 3.21
CA MET A 252 11.61 7.31 2.61
C MET A 252 10.23 7.90 2.84
N TRP A 253 10.20 9.18 3.21
CA TRP A 253 8.97 9.91 3.50
C TRP A 253 8.66 10.95 2.44
N ARG A 254 7.38 11.16 2.17
CA ARG A 254 6.88 12.29 1.40
C ARG A 254 5.65 12.86 2.09
N ARG A 255 5.57 14.19 2.17
CA ARG A 255 4.32 14.88 2.50
C ARG A 255 3.61 15.32 1.22
N VAL A 256 2.31 15.14 1.18
CA VAL A 256 1.45 15.61 0.10
C VAL A 256 0.35 16.51 0.63
N GLU A 257 -0.06 17.47 -0.19
CA GLU A 257 -1.21 18.31 0.11
C GLU A 257 -2.48 17.48 0.02
N VAL A 258 -3.29 17.51 1.09
CA VAL A 258 -4.56 16.80 1.18
C VAL A 258 -5.69 17.76 0.84
N VAL A 259 -6.55 17.35 -0.08
CA VAL A 259 -7.77 18.09 -0.42
C VAL A 259 -8.83 17.65 0.59
N HIS A 260 -9.01 18.44 1.65
CA HIS A 260 -10.19 18.32 2.50
C HIS A 260 -11.28 19.15 1.83
N ASP A 261 -12.38 18.51 1.43
CA ASP A 261 -13.56 19.24 0.98
C ASP A 261 -13.99 20.18 2.13
N LEU A 262 -14.13 21.48 1.80
CA LEU A 262 -14.53 22.55 2.73
C LEU A 262 -16.00 22.43 3.14
#